data_AF-A0A257KZ46-F1
#
_entry.id   AF-A0A257KZ46-F1
#
_cell.length_a   1.000
_cell.length_b   1.000
_cell.length_c   1.000
_cell.angle_alpha   90.00
_cell.angle_beta   90.00
_cell.angle_gamma   90.00
#
_symmetry.space_group_name_H-M   'P 1'
#
loop_
_entity.id
_entity.type
_entity.pdbx_description
1 polymer ?
#
loop_
_entity_poly.entity_id
_entity_poly.type
_entity_poly.pdbx_seq_one_letter_code
_entity_poly.pdbx_strand_id
1 'polypeptide(L)' 'AKLPQQLVDELVAEGLPVLQPYLSASVKIKESHQRALPMVHLDARHKLTLEYLALHAALQPSKAGRKAARRA' A
#
# COMPACT_ATOMS: atom_id res chain seq x y z
N ALA A 1 -2.44 -11.86 14.01
CA ALA A 1 -3.60 -11.07 14.49
C ALA A 1 -4.67 -11.09 13.41
N LYS A 2 -5.96 -11.31 13.74
CA LYS A 2 -7.07 -11.33 12.77
C LYS A 2 -7.68 -9.95 12.53
N LEU A 3 -7.52 -9.05 13.50
CA LEU A 3 -8.07 -7.70 13.50
C LEU A 3 -7.72 -6.88 12.23
N PRO A 4 -6.48 -6.91 11.70
CA PRO A 4 -6.17 -6.16 10.48
C PRO A 4 -6.95 -6.63 9.25
N GLN A 5 -7.22 -7.93 9.13
CA GLN A 5 -7.95 -8.47 7.99
C GLN A 5 -9.44 -8.18 8.10
N GLN A 6 -10.01 -8.32 9.30
CA GLN A 6 -11.42 -8.04 9.55
C GLN A 6 -11.77 -6.57 9.24
N LEU A 7 -10.92 -5.62 9.67
CA LEU A 7 -11.09 -4.21 9.35
C LEU A 7 -11.03 -3.95 7.84
N VAL A 8 -10.14 -4.61 7.11
CA VAL A 8 -10.07 -4.49 5.65
C VAL A 8 -11.34 -5.02 5.00
N ASP A 9 -11.84 -6.16 5.46
CA ASP A 9 -13.06 -6.78 4.92
C ASP A 9 -14.29 -5.89 5.18
N GLU A 10 -14.38 -5.24 6.34
CA GLU A 10 -15.42 -4.26 6.68
C GLU A 10 -15.37 -3.04 5.76
N LEU A 11 -14.18 -2.44 5.55
CA LEU A 11 -14.02 -1.31 4.61
C LEU A 11 -14.46 -1.68 3.19
N VAL A 12 -14.13 -2.89 2.73
CA VAL A 12 -14.58 -3.39 1.42
C VAL A 12 -16.09 -3.58 1.39
N ALA A 13 -16.69 -4.14 2.46
CA ALA A 13 -18.13 -4.35 2.55
C ALA A 13 -18.92 -3.04 2.54
N GLU A 14 -18.38 -1.97 3.11
CA GLU A 14 -18.94 -0.61 3.07
C GLU A 14 -18.75 0.09 1.71
N GLY A 15 -18.05 -0.55 0.76
CA GLY A 15 -17.78 0.02 -0.56
C GLY A 15 -16.72 1.12 -0.55
N LEU A 16 -15.92 1.21 0.51
CA LEU A 16 -14.82 2.17 0.61
C LEU A 16 -13.63 1.73 -0.24
N PRO A 17 -12.87 2.67 -0.82
CA PRO A 17 -11.73 2.34 -1.65
C PRO A 17 -10.60 1.76 -0.80
N VAL A 18 -10.29 0.49 -1.04
CA VAL A 18 -9.13 -0.19 -0.44
C VAL A 18 -8.06 -0.40 -1.50
N LEU A 19 -6.84 0.07 -1.21
CA LEU A 19 -5.74 0.07 -2.15
C LEU A 19 -5.03 -1.29 -2.22
N GLN A 20 -4.54 -1.63 -3.41
CA GLN A 20 -3.77 -2.84 -3.69
C GLN A 20 -2.42 -2.50 -4.34
N PRO A 21 -1.37 -3.30 -4.11
CA PRO A 21 -1.33 -4.48 -3.24
C PRO A 21 -1.32 -4.14 -1.74
N TYR A 22 -1.77 -5.07 -0.90
CA TYR A 22 -1.57 -4.99 0.54
C TYR A 22 -0.09 -5.01 0.93
N LEU A 23 0.23 -4.30 2.02
CA LEU A 23 1.59 -4.22 2.55
C LEU A 23 1.79 -5.26 3.65
N SER A 24 2.82 -6.10 3.51
CA SER A 24 3.18 -7.09 4.51
C SER A 24 3.79 -6.43 5.76
N ALA A 25 3.48 -6.94 6.94
CA ALA A 25 4.20 -6.54 8.15
C ALA A 25 5.69 -6.95 8.06
N SER A 26 6.60 -6.05 8.43
CA SER A 26 8.04 -6.35 8.49
C SER A 26 8.72 -5.59 9.62
N VAL A 27 9.68 -6.23 10.30
CA VAL A 27 10.55 -5.56 11.29
C VAL A 27 11.40 -4.46 10.63
N LYS A 28 11.68 -4.58 9.33
CA LYS A 28 12.45 -3.57 8.58
C LYS A 28 11.81 -2.18 8.60
N ILE A 29 10.48 -2.07 8.71
CA ILE A 29 9.84 -0.76 8.82
C ILE A 29 10.15 -0.10 10.18
N LYS A 30 10.20 -0.89 11.27
CA LYS A 30 10.59 -0.39 12.60
C LYS A 30 12.05 0.06 12.61
N GLU A 31 12.94 -0.73 12.01
CA GLU A 31 14.35 -0.36 11.85
C GLU A 31 14.52 0.92 11.01
N SER A 32 13.73 1.06 9.92
CA SER A 32 13.70 2.25 9.07
C SER A 32 13.34 3.52 9.85
N HIS A 33 12.30 3.44 10.70
CA HIS A 33 11.92 4.56 11.57
C HIS A 33 13.00 4.89 12.60
N GLN A 34 13.58 3.89 13.27
CA GLN A 34 14.64 4.11 14.27
C GLN A 34 15.87 4.78 13.67
N ARG A 35 16.22 4.44 12.42
CA ARG A 35 17.36 5.01 11.70
C ARG A 35 17.02 6.28 10.91
N ALA A 36 15.76 6.70 10.89
CA ALA A 36 15.24 7.75 10.02
C ALA A 36 15.66 7.58 8.53
N LEU A 37 15.76 6.33 8.06
CA LEU A 37 16.23 6.00 6.72
C LEU A 37 15.13 5.29 5.93
N PRO A 38 14.61 5.87 4.83
CA PRO A 38 13.54 5.26 4.04
C PRO A 38 13.88 3.85 3.55
N MET A 39 12.88 2.98 3.44
CA MET A 39 13.04 1.57 3.05
C MET A 39 13.85 1.36 1.77
N VAL A 40 13.66 2.21 0.75
CA VAL A 40 14.42 2.13 -0.52
C VAL A 40 15.93 2.33 -0.34
N HIS A 41 16.33 3.13 0.65
CA HIS A 41 17.73 3.37 0.99
C HIS A 41 18.26 2.38 2.03
N LEU A 42 17.38 1.88 2.91
CA LEU A 42 17.71 0.90 3.93
C LEU A 42 17.95 -0.49 3.33
N ASP A 43 17.02 -0.96 2.50
CA ASP A 43 17.05 -2.25 1.81
C ASP A 43 16.14 -2.21 0.57
N ALA A 44 16.71 -1.85 -0.56
CA ALA A 44 16.00 -1.70 -1.83
C ALA A 44 15.35 -2.99 -2.35
N ARG A 45 15.88 -4.16 -1.95
CA ARG A 45 15.44 -5.47 -2.47
C ARG A 45 14.47 -6.17 -1.53
N HIS A 46 14.26 -5.65 -0.33
CA HIS A 46 13.32 -6.21 0.63
C HIS A 46 11.89 -6.24 0.08
N LYS A 47 11.14 -7.32 0.39
CA LYS A 47 9.75 -7.53 -0.04
C LYS A 47 8.85 -6.30 0.17
N LEU A 48 8.86 -5.74 1.38
CA LEU A 48 8.05 -4.56 1.72
C LEU A 48 8.41 -3.33 0.86
N THR A 49 9.70 -3.15 0.53
CA THR A 49 10.11 -2.05 -0.37
C THR A 49 9.47 -2.23 -1.74
N LEU A 50 9.49 -3.46 -2.28
CA LEU A 50 8.86 -3.78 -3.56
C LEU A 50 7.34 -3.62 -3.53
N GLU A 51 6.68 -4.01 -2.43
CA GLU A 51 5.24 -3.81 -2.24
C GLU A 51 4.86 -2.32 -2.22
N TYR A 52 5.65 -1.47 -1.56
CA TYR A 52 5.46 -0.02 -1.60
C TYR A 52 5.64 0.55 -3.01
N LEU A 53 6.63 0.08 -3.77
CA LEU A 53 6.84 0.52 -5.16
C LEU A 53 5.69 0.10 -6.06
N ALA A 54 5.19 -1.13 -5.90
CA ALA A 54 4.02 -1.64 -6.63
C ALA A 54 2.75 -0.84 -6.29
N LEU A 55 2.52 -0.54 -5.02
CA LEU A 55 1.40 0.29 -4.57
C LEU A 55 1.50 1.70 -5.12
N HIS A 56 2.69 2.31 -5.08
CA HIS A 56 2.92 3.62 -5.68
C HIS A 56 2.62 3.62 -7.18
N ALA A 57 3.03 2.57 -7.90
CA ALA A 57 2.73 2.42 -9.33
C ALA A 57 1.22 2.26 -9.60
N ALA A 58 0.49 1.53 -8.75
CA ALA A 58 -0.96 1.37 -8.86
C ALA A 58 -1.73 2.66 -8.59
N LEU A 59 -1.19 3.55 -7.74
CA LEU A 59 -1.74 4.87 -7.45
C LEU A 59 -1.47 5.90 -8.54
N GLN A 60 -0.48 5.67 -9.41
CA GLN A 60 -0.27 6.55 -10.54
C GLN A 60 -1.54 6.58 -11.39
N PRO A 61 -2.01 7.77 -11.79
CA PRO A 61 -3.24 7.87 -12.55
C PRO A 61 -3.09 7.08 -13.84
N SER A 62 -3.74 5.91 -13.90
CA SER A 62 -4.02 5.29 -15.18
C SER A 62 -4.84 6.31 -15.97
N LYS A 63 -4.53 6.48 -17.26
CA LYS A 63 -5.38 7.30 -18.14
C LYS A 63 -6.85 6.78 -18.17
N ALA A 64 -7.13 5.62 -17.57
CA ALA A 64 -8.46 5.03 -17.41
C ALA A 64 -9.25 5.52 -16.18
N GLY A 65 -8.61 5.79 -15.03
CA GLY A 65 -9.30 6.22 -13.80
C GLY A 65 -9.91 7.62 -13.86
N ARG A 66 -9.35 8.51 -14.70
CA ARG A 66 -9.93 9.85 -14.96
C ARG A 66 -11.20 9.82 -15.82
N LYS A 67 -11.55 8.70 -16.47
CA LYS A 67 -12.78 8.60 -17.30
C LYS A 67 -14.02 8.21 -16.49
N ALA A 68 -13.89 7.46 -15.41
CA ALA A 68 -15.02 7.07 -14.56
C ALA A 68 -15.56 8.26 -13.75
N ALA A 69 -14.67 9.08 -13.18
CA ALA A 69 -15.04 10.28 -12.42
C ALA A 69 -15.52 11.47 -13.28
N ARG A 70 -15.42 11.41 -14.62
CA ARG A 70 -15.87 12.46 -15.57
C ARG A 70 -17.16 12.08 -16.31
N ARG A 71 -17.76 10.94 -16.00
CA ARG A 71 -19.00 10.44 -16.62
C ARG A 71 -20.16 10.29 -15.62
N ALA A 72 -19.99 10.78 -14.40
CA ALA A 72 -21.06 11.00 -13.43
C ALA A 72 -21.45 12.47 -13.44
#